data_AF-A0A382UXV9-F1
#
_entry.id   AF-A0A382UXV9-F1
#
_cell.length_a   1.000
_cell.length_b   1.000
_cell.length_c   1.000
_cell.angle_alpha   90.00
_cell.angle_beta   90.00
_cell.angle_gamma   90.00
#
_symmetry.space_group_name_H-M   'P 1'
#
loop_
_entity.id
_entity.type
_entity.pdbx_description
1 polymer ?
#
loop_
_entity_poly.entity_id
_entity_poly.type
_entity_poly.pdbx_seq_one_letter_code
_entity_poly.pdbx_strand_id
1 'polypeptide(L)'
;MKIRLMVLMAVFFLNAQDEFFQPTKSIGGYGELHYNSNVQGDIDATKKLDFHRFIIYYSASFTEAWSFFSEVELEHNFVNDGEGELEL
;
A
#
# COMPACT_ATOMS: atom_id res chain seq x y z
N MET A 1 20.00 -15.13 48.78
CA MET A 1 18.88 -14.22 48.46
C MET A 1 19.25 -13.15 47.44
N LYS A 2 20.37 -12.44 47.61
CA LYS A 2 20.81 -11.34 46.72
C LYS A 2 20.98 -11.72 45.22
N ILE A 3 21.58 -12.87 44.93
CA ILE A 3 21.76 -13.34 43.53
C ILE A 3 20.44 -13.67 42.83
N ARG A 4 19.49 -14.31 43.51
CA ARG A 4 18.17 -14.61 42.94
C ARG A 4 17.37 -13.33 42.66
N LEU A 5 17.50 -12.34 43.54
CA LEU A 5 16.90 -11.03 43.35
C LEU A 5 17.52 -10.27 42.18
N MET A 6 18.84 -10.35 42.01
CA MET A 6 19.55 -9.72 40.88
C MET A 6 19.18 -10.36 39.53
N VAL A 7 19.07 -11.70 39.48
CA VAL A 7 18.62 -12.43 38.28
C VAL A 7 17.18 -12.06 37.94
N LEU A 8 16.29 -12.01 38.93
CA LEU A 8 14.91 -11.60 38.74
C LEU A 8 14.83 -10.15 38.20
N MET A 9 15.62 -9.24 38.77
CA MET A 9 15.65 -7.84 38.32
C MET A 9 16.22 -7.71 36.90
N ALA A 10 17.26 -8.47 36.54
CA ALA A 10 17.84 -8.47 35.19
C ALA A 10 16.84 -8.94 34.12
N VAL A 11 15.99 -9.93 34.44
CA VAL A 11 14.92 -10.38 33.54
C VAL A 11 13.89 -9.26 33.31
N PHE A 12 13.53 -8.49 34.34
CA PHE A 12 12.64 -7.34 34.17
C PHE A 12 13.26 -6.22 33.31
N PHE A 13 14.56 -5.94 33.45
CA PHE A 13 15.24 -4.95 32.61
C PHE A 13 15.30 -5.32 31.13
N LEU A 14 15.46 -6.61 30.81
CA LEU A 14 15.49 -7.09 29.43
C LEU A 14 14.14 -6.92 28.72
N ASN A 15 13.01 -7.05 29.44
CA ASN A 15 11.67 -6.92 28.88
C ASN A 15 11.19 -5.46 28.75
N ALA A 16 11.88 -4.49 29.38
CA ALA A 16 11.49 -3.08 29.34
C ALA A 16 12.04 -2.31 28.11
N GLN A 17 12.84 -2.95 27.26
CA GLN A 17 13.51 -2.26 26.14
C GLN A 17 12.67 -2.15 24.85
N ASP A 18 11.48 -2.75 24.79
CA ASP A 18 10.62 -2.74 23.60
C ASP A 18 9.62 -1.57 23.57
N GLU A 19 9.62 -0.69 24.56
CA GLU A 19 8.76 0.50 24.61
C GLU A 19 9.26 1.68 23.74
N PHE A 20 10.42 1.55 23.09
CA PHE A 20 10.97 2.62 22.26
C PHE A 20 10.37 2.63 20.85
N PHE A 21 10.17 3.83 20.31
CA PHE A 21 9.75 4.01 18.93
C PHE A 21 10.65 3.25 17.94
N GLN A 22 10.02 2.50 17.04
CA GLN A 22 10.68 1.83 15.94
C GLN A 22 10.21 2.45 14.61
N PRO A 23 11.13 2.95 13.77
CA PRO A 23 10.78 3.43 12.43
C PRO A 23 10.08 2.35 11.62
N THR A 24 8.95 2.69 11.01
CA THR A 24 8.17 1.76 10.17
C THR A 24 8.18 2.20 8.73
N LYS A 25 8.11 1.23 7.82
CA LYS A 25 7.91 1.46 6.38
C LYS A 25 6.84 0.51 5.89
N SER A 26 5.87 1.01 5.14
CA SER A 26 4.87 0.20 4.48
C SER A 26 4.75 0.62 3.04
N ILE A 27 4.62 -0.38 2.17
CA ILE A 27 4.22 -0.18 0.79
C ILE A 27 2.94 -0.99 0.58
N GLY A 28 1.95 -0.35 -0.04
CA GLY A 28 0.66 -0.96 -0.31
C GLY A 28 0.10 -0.43 -1.62
N GLY A 29 -1.06 -0.93 -2.00
CA GLY A 29 -1.72 -0.50 -3.20
C GLY A 29 -2.84 -1.43 -3.60
N TYR A 30 -3.64 -0.99 -4.57
CA TYR A 30 -4.63 -1.82 -5.22
C TYR A 30 -4.79 -1.36 -6.68
N GLY A 31 -5.41 -2.20 -7.50
CA GLY A 31 -5.74 -1.85 -8.87
C GLY A 31 -7.12 -2.36 -9.26
N GLU A 32 -7.68 -1.75 -10.29
CA GLU A 32 -9.00 -2.08 -10.85
C GLU A 32 -8.84 -2.59 -12.28
N LEU A 33 -9.40 -3.78 -12.53
CA LEU A 33 -9.35 -4.44 -13.83
C LEU A 33 -10.75 -4.86 -14.25
N HIS A 34 -11.16 -4.44 -15.44
CA HIS A 34 -12.45 -4.79 -16.04
C HIS A 34 -12.26 -5.74 -17.22
N TYR A 35 -13.00 -6.85 -17.19
CA TYR A 35 -13.15 -7.75 -18.33
C TYR A 35 -14.52 -7.52 -18.96
N ASN A 36 -14.52 -7.00 -20.19
CA ASN A 36 -15.71 -6.71 -20.96
C ASN A 36 -15.87 -7.77 -22.06
N SER A 37 -17.01 -8.43 -22.09
CA SER A 37 -17.36 -9.41 -23.13
C SER A 37 -18.75 -9.09 -23.67
N ASN A 38 -18.80 -8.44 -24.83
CA ASN A 38 -20.06 -8.12 -25.50
C ASN A 38 -20.30 -9.12 -26.63
N VAL A 39 -21.43 -9.83 -26.56
CA VAL A 39 -21.93 -10.70 -27.63
C VAL A 39 -23.08 -9.97 -28.30
N GLN A 40 -22.93 -9.61 -29.57
CA GLN A 40 -23.97 -8.95 -30.36
C GLN A 40 -24.35 -9.86 -31.54
N GLY A 41 -25.44 -10.63 -31.38
CA GLY A 41 -25.93 -11.53 -32.44
C GLY A 41 -24.96 -12.67 -32.78
N ASP A 42 -24.86 -13.01 -34.07
CA ASP A 42 -23.97 -14.06 -34.61
C ASP A 42 -22.49 -13.61 -34.76
N ILE A 43 -22.12 -12.45 -34.22
CA ILE A 43 -20.76 -11.91 -34.31
C ILE A 43 -19.93 -12.40 -33.11
N ASP A 44 -18.69 -12.81 -33.37
CA ASP A 44 -17.73 -13.20 -32.34
C ASP A 44 -17.67 -12.17 -31.22
N ALA A 45 -17.69 -12.67 -29.98
CA ALA A 45 -17.68 -11.84 -28.78
C ALA A 45 -16.48 -10.88 -28.78
N THR A 46 -16.72 -9.57 -28.71
CA THR A 46 -15.63 -8.61 -28.48
C THR A 46 -15.22 -8.71 -27.02
N LYS A 47 -14.01 -9.22 -26.80
CA LYS A 47 -13.39 -9.38 -25.47
C LYS A 47 -12.35 -8.28 -25.29
N LYS A 48 -12.56 -7.39 -24.32
CA LYS A 48 -11.63 -6.33 -23.96
C LYS A 48 -11.27 -6.44 -22.49
N LEU A 49 -9.98 -6.37 -22.20
CA LEU A 49 -9.45 -6.24 -20.84
C LEU A 49 -9.02 -4.78 -20.66
N ASP A 50 -9.50 -4.13 -19.61
CA ASP A 50 -9.31 -2.71 -19.35
C ASP A 50 -8.74 -2.50 -17.94
N PHE A 51 -7.54 -1.94 -17.86
CA PHE A 51 -6.94 -1.54 -16.59
C PHE A 51 -7.43 -0.14 -16.29
N HIS A 52 -8.30 0.01 -15.29
CA HIS A 52 -8.96 1.28 -15.04
C HIS A 52 -8.06 2.21 -14.22
N ARG A 53 -7.54 1.72 -13.09
CA ARG A 53 -6.58 2.47 -12.27
C ARG A 53 -5.66 1.56 -11.46
N PHE A 54 -4.51 2.09 -11.07
CA PHE A 54 -3.61 1.53 -10.09
C PHE A 54 -3.21 2.58 -9.08
N ILE A 55 -3.32 2.25 -7.79
CA ILE A 55 -2.87 3.12 -6.71
C ILE A 55 -1.76 2.43 -5.94
N ILE A 56 -0.68 3.15 -5.68
CA ILE A 56 0.44 2.72 -4.86
C ILE A 56 0.61 3.70 -3.70
N TYR A 57 0.61 3.18 -2.48
CA TYR A 57 0.87 3.92 -1.26
C TYR A 57 2.28 3.61 -0.75
N TYR A 58 2.98 4.65 -0.31
CA TYR A 58 4.19 4.50 0.47
C TYR A 58 4.04 5.28 1.77
N SER A 59 4.30 4.63 2.90
CA SER A 59 4.32 5.28 4.20
C SER A 59 5.60 4.98 4.96
N ALA A 60 6.11 5.97 5.65
CA ALA A 60 7.28 5.83 6.50
C ALA A 60 7.12 6.66 7.77
N SER A 61 7.37 6.06 8.94
CA SER A 61 7.47 6.79 10.21
C SER A 61 8.94 6.92 10.58
N PHE A 62 9.45 8.15 10.67
CA PHE A 62 10.87 8.43 10.98
C PHE A 62 11.10 8.62 12.47
N THR A 63 10.13 9.24 13.16
CA THR A 63 10.11 9.46 14.61
C THR A 63 8.67 9.37 15.11
N GLU A 64 8.45 9.43 16.44
CA GLU A 64 7.10 9.52 17.03
C GLU A 64 6.29 10.72 16.52
N ALA A 65 6.97 11.80 16.12
CA ALA A 65 6.32 13.04 15.67
C ALA A 65 6.30 13.23 14.15
N TRP A 66 7.13 12.49 13.41
CA TRP A 66 7.32 12.69 11.97
C TRP A 66 7.09 11.42 11.17
N SER A 67 6.14 11.50 10.25
CA SER A 67 5.84 10.49 9.25
C SER A 67 5.66 11.12 7.87
N PHE A 68 5.79 10.29 6.85
CA PHE A 68 5.54 10.60 5.46
C PHE A 68 4.52 9.61 4.90
N PHE A 69 3.60 10.12 4.09
CA PHE A 69 2.66 9.34 3.32
C PHE A 69 2.63 9.92 1.91
N SER A 70 2.74 9.05 0.91
CA SER A 70 2.52 9.39 -0.49
C SER A 70 1.63 8.36 -1.15
N GLU A 71 0.91 8.86 -2.15
CA GLU A 71 0.07 8.09 -3.04
C GLU A 71 0.49 8.44 -4.47
N VAL A 72 0.65 7.41 -5.30
CA VAL A 72 0.81 7.55 -6.74
C VAL A 72 -0.34 6.80 -7.38
N GLU A 73 -1.14 7.52 -8.17
CA GLU A 73 -2.24 6.98 -8.94
C GLU A 73 -1.87 6.96 -10.43
N LEU A 74 -2.15 5.85 -11.09
CA LEU A 74 -2.04 5.69 -12.53
C LEU A 74 -3.42 5.30 -13.05
N GLU A 75 -4.12 6.26 -13.66
CA GLU A 75 -5.44 6.06 -14.24
C GLU A 75 -5.37 5.99 -15.77
N HIS A 76 -6.07 5.02 -16.35
CA HIS A 76 -6.29 4.98 -17.80
C HIS A 76 -7.56 5.78 -18.11
N ASN A 77 -7.43 7.09 -18.29
CA ASN A 77 -8.55 7.93 -18.70
C ASN A 77 -8.87 7.70 -20.18
N PHE A 78 -10.09 7.22 -20.46
CA PHE A 78 -10.57 7.08 -21.84
C PHE A 78 -11.02 8.46 -22.33
N VAL A 79 -10.26 9.05 -23.26
CA VAL A 79 -10.67 10.31 -23.88
C VAL A 79 -11.19 10.09 -25.29
N ASN A 80 -12.49 10.37 -25.45
CA ASN A 80 -13.07 10.54 -26.77
C ASN A 80 -12.45 11.76 -27.46
N ASP A 81 -12.15 11.64 -28.75
CA ASP A 81 -11.56 12.68 -29.62
C ASP A 81 -10.09 13.10 -29.36
N GLY A 82 -9.30 12.30 -28.62
CA GLY A 82 -7.83 12.43 -28.61
C GLY A 82 -7.23 13.46 -27.64
N GLU A 83 -8.05 14.08 -26.80
CA GLU A 83 -7.65 15.03 -25.75
C GLU A 83 -7.43 14.33 -24.39
N GLY A 84 -6.61 13.27 -24.35
CA GLY A 84 -6.31 12.54 -23.11
C GLY A 84 -5.01 12.94 -22.46
N GLU A 85 -5.10 13.48 -21.24
CA GLU A 85 -3.93 13.81 -20.42
C GLU A 85 -3.63 12.66 -19.45
N LEU A 86 -2.35 12.25 -19.40
CA LEU A 86 -1.80 11.51 -18.28
C LEU A 86 -1.67 12.49 -17.12
N GLU A 87 -2.52 12.37 -16.11
CA GLU A 87 -2.37 13.10 -14.86
C GLU A 87 -1.42 12.30 -13.93
N LEU A 88 -0.35 12.95 -13.47
CA LEU A 88 0.68 12.42 -12.55
C LEU A 88 0.75 13.27 -11.29
#